data_AF-A0A448IFA5-F1
#
_entry.id   AF-A0A448IFA5-F1
#
_cell.length_a   1.000
_cell.length_b   1.000
_cell.length_c   1.000
_cell.angle_alpha   90.00
_cell.angle_beta   90.00
_cell.angle_gamma   90.00
#
_symmetry.space_group_name_H-M   'P 1'
#
loop_
_entity.id
_entity.type
_entity.pdbx_description
1 polymer ?
#
loop_
_entity_poly.entity_id
_entity_poly.type
_entity_poly.pdbx_seq_one_letter_code
_entity_poly.pdbx_strand_id
1 'polypeptide(L)'
;MTQPVEEDTSRAVVRSAATENSYAVAGSIQTTDSAVVAGSIATNGSAVVAGSVATAGSAGVVGSIATAGSAAVARSIATAGSAAVAGSIATAGSAAIAGCILAVLCIVCKGCLACLGCIDCTRCKACIGCVSCDDCIGCIGCVNCSGLRNAVGLRNVHAA
;
A
#
# COMPACT_ATOMS: atom_id res chain seq x y z
N MET A 1 -39.57 17.38 18.16
CA MET A 1 -39.54 17.41 16.68
C MET A 1 -38.93 16.10 16.25
N THR A 2 -39.61 15.37 15.36
CA THR A 2 -39.47 13.92 15.15
C THR A 2 -38.38 13.54 14.15
N GLN A 3 -38.00 12.26 14.18
CA GLN A 3 -36.92 11.64 13.41
C GLN A 3 -37.21 11.53 11.89
N PRO A 4 -36.16 11.39 11.07
CA PRO A 4 -36.16 10.70 9.78
C PRO A 4 -35.29 9.41 9.83
N VAL A 5 -35.47 8.33 9.06
CA VAL A 5 -36.64 7.66 8.40
C VAL A 5 -36.25 6.16 8.19
N GLU A 6 -37.23 5.26 8.03
CA GLU A 6 -37.21 3.87 7.49
C GLU A 6 -36.04 2.87 7.71
N GLU A 7 -36.42 1.66 8.10
CA GLU A 7 -35.69 0.40 7.91
C GLU A 7 -36.17 -0.27 6.60
N ASP A 8 -35.43 -0.11 5.49
CA ASP A 8 -35.65 -0.86 4.24
C ASP A 8 -34.35 -1.06 3.42
N THR A 9 -34.38 -1.96 2.43
CA THR A 9 -33.22 -2.73 1.97
C THR A 9 -32.58 -2.19 0.66
N SER A 10 -32.00 -0.97 0.63
CA SER A 10 -31.23 -0.45 -0.53
C SER A 10 -30.36 0.81 -0.27
N ARG A 11 -29.07 0.82 -0.68
CA ARG A 11 -28.16 2.01 -0.66
C ARG A 11 -27.11 1.96 -1.80
N ALA A 12 -26.68 3.14 -2.27
CA ALA A 12 -25.56 3.43 -3.19
C ALA A 12 -25.40 4.97 -3.23
N VAL A 13 -24.25 5.58 -2.92
CA VAL A 13 -24.22 6.99 -2.43
C VAL A 13 -23.53 8.01 -3.35
N VAL A 14 -24.27 9.04 -3.76
CA VAL A 14 -24.14 9.75 -5.04
C VAL A 14 -23.42 11.10 -4.94
N ARG A 15 -22.57 11.45 -5.93
CA ARG A 15 -21.86 12.74 -6.14
C ARG A 15 -21.59 13.52 -4.84
N SER A 16 -20.79 12.88 -3.98
CA SER A 16 -21.12 12.78 -2.57
C SER A 16 -20.35 13.68 -1.59
N ALA A 17 -21.07 14.08 -0.55
CA ALA A 17 -20.63 14.41 0.80
C ALA A 17 -21.84 14.21 1.75
N ALA A 18 -21.74 13.59 2.94
CA ALA A 18 -20.60 12.86 3.51
C ALA A 18 -21.07 11.82 4.55
N THR A 19 -20.49 10.60 4.46
CA THR A 19 -20.03 9.76 5.59
C THR A 19 -20.99 9.01 6.55
N GLU A 20 -20.57 7.77 6.86
CA GLU A 20 -20.94 6.79 7.92
C GLU A 20 -22.03 5.72 7.63
N ASN A 21 -21.69 4.45 7.92
CA ASN A 21 -22.37 3.18 7.62
C ASN A 21 -22.89 2.97 6.17
N SER A 22 -21.95 2.87 5.22
CA SER A 22 -22.13 3.02 3.76
C SER A 22 -22.33 1.75 2.93
N TYR A 23 -22.69 1.92 1.64
CA TYR A 23 -22.24 1.07 0.50
C TYR A 23 -22.40 1.75 -0.89
N ALA A 24 -21.65 1.25 -1.89
CA ALA A 24 -21.54 1.63 -3.33
C ALA A 24 -21.55 3.14 -3.69
N VAL A 25 -20.42 3.87 -3.54
CA VAL A 25 -20.37 5.35 -3.49
C VAL A 25 -19.70 5.99 -4.75
N ALA A 26 -20.24 7.10 -5.27
CA ALA A 26 -19.90 7.69 -6.57
C ALA A 26 -19.84 9.25 -6.63
N GLY A 27 -18.79 9.84 -6.05
CA GLY A 27 -18.28 11.19 -6.36
C GLY A 27 -17.73 11.95 -5.15
N SER A 28 -17.07 11.21 -4.26
CA SER A 28 -17.13 11.38 -2.80
C SER A 28 -16.18 12.41 -2.19
N ILE A 29 -16.56 12.95 -1.03
CA ILE A 29 -15.69 13.58 -0.04
C ILE A 29 -16.03 13.06 1.39
N GLN A 30 -15.05 12.44 2.08
CA GLN A 30 -14.96 12.01 3.51
C GLN A 30 -15.51 10.64 4.02
N THR A 31 -15.96 9.69 3.18
CA THR A 31 -16.86 8.59 3.64
C THR A 31 -16.25 7.37 4.38
N THR A 32 -17.01 6.85 5.35
CA THR A 32 -16.83 5.62 6.16
C THR A 32 -18.19 4.89 6.21
N ASP A 33 -18.38 3.64 6.60
CA ASP A 33 -17.54 2.44 6.59
C ASP A 33 -17.47 1.82 5.17
N SER A 34 -17.78 2.63 4.17
CA SER A 34 -17.33 2.48 2.79
C SER A 34 -17.97 1.34 1.94
N ALA A 35 -17.20 0.72 1.04
CA ALA A 35 -17.59 -0.12 -0.11
C ALA A 35 -18.37 0.62 -1.22
N VAL A 36 -18.38 0.16 -2.48
CA VAL A 36 -17.22 0.21 -3.40
C VAL A 36 -17.19 1.62 -4.01
N VAL A 37 -16.07 2.34 -3.92
CA VAL A 37 -16.08 3.83 -3.87
C VAL A 37 -15.25 4.49 -4.99
N ALA A 38 -15.80 5.51 -5.64
CA ALA A 38 -15.11 6.37 -6.62
C ALA A 38 -15.64 7.82 -6.58
N GLY A 39 -14.93 8.87 -7.05
CA GLY A 39 -13.46 8.93 -7.12
C GLY A 39 -12.88 8.96 -5.71
N SER A 40 -13.29 9.97 -4.91
CA SER A 40 -13.21 10.10 -3.42
C SER A 40 -12.09 10.95 -2.79
N ILE A 41 -12.41 11.73 -1.75
CA ILE A 41 -11.49 12.59 -0.95
C ILE A 41 -12.01 12.80 0.51
N ALA A 42 -11.77 12.01 1.55
CA ALA A 42 -11.04 10.76 1.75
C ALA A 42 -12.02 9.58 1.95
N THR A 43 -11.55 8.44 2.50
CA THR A 43 -12.37 7.24 2.76
C THR A 43 -11.82 6.34 3.90
N ASN A 44 -12.67 5.64 4.67
CA ASN A 44 -12.25 4.79 5.80
C ASN A 44 -13.06 3.47 5.89
N GLY A 45 -12.43 2.29 5.92
CA GLY A 45 -13.13 0.99 6.10
C GLY A 45 -13.54 0.20 4.82
N SER A 46 -12.98 0.48 3.64
CA SER A 46 -13.57 0.07 2.35
C SER A 46 -13.34 -1.36 1.88
N ALA A 47 -14.34 -1.96 1.22
CA ALA A 47 -14.13 -3.15 0.40
C ALA A 47 -13.23 -2.87 -0.82
N VAL A 48 -13.63 -1.96 -1.72
CA VAL A 48 -12.83 -1.57 -2.90
C VAL A 48 -12.94 -0.06 -3.15
N VAL A 49 -11.84 0.56 -3.57
CA VAL A 49 -11.72 2.00 -3.89
C VAL A 49 -10.99 2.22 -5.21
N ALA A 50 -11.49 3.11 -6.07
CA ALA A 50 -10.86 3.47 -7.34
C ALA A 50 -10.70 5.00 -7.50
N GLY A 51 -9.46 5.48 -7.43
CA GLY A 51 -9.10 6.87 -7.76
C GLY A 51 -9.30 7.90 -6.63
N SER A 52 -8.71 7.68 -5.45
CA SER A 52 -8.89 8.55 -4.27
C SER A 52 -7.67 9.39 -3.89
N VAL A 53 -7.90 10.50 -3.19
CA VAL A 53 -6.81 11.30 -2.59
C VAL A 53 -6.28 10.67 -1.30
N ALA A 54 -7.15 10.22 -0.41
CA ALA A 54 -6.77 9.62 0.87
C ALA A 54 -7.71 8.47 1.25
N THR A 55 -7.15 7.33 1.66
CA THR A 55 -7.90 6.12 2.00
C THR A 55 -7.28 5.41 3.20
N ALA A 56 -8.09 4.96 4.16
CA ALA A 56 -7.68 4.18 5.31
C ALA A 56 -8.49 2.86 5.43
N GLY A 57 -7.89 1.84 6.04
CA GLY A 57 -8.62 0.65 6.51
C GLY A 57 -9.35 -0.15 5.41
N SER A 58 -8.76 -0.34 4.23
CA SER A 58 -9.49 -0.85 3.05
C SER A 58 -8.94 -2.19 2.51
N ALA A 59 -9.82 -3.10 2.07
CA ALA A 59 -9.43 -4.40 1.52
C ALA A 59 -8.79 -4.28 0.12
N GLY A 60 -9.29 -3.39 -0.75
CA GLY A 60 -8.76 -3.16 -2.09
C GLY A 60 -8.71 -1.67 -2.46
N VAL A 61 -7.57 -1.19 -2.97
CA VAL A 61 -7.42 0.21 -3.40
C VAL A 61 -6.66 0.27 -4.73
N VAL A 62 -7.18 1.01 -5.71
CA VAL A 62 -6.54 1.18 -7.03
C VAL A 62 -6.40 2.66 -7.36
N GLY A 63 -5.19 3.11 -7.71
CA GLY A 63 -4.95 4.44 -8.27
C GLY A 63 -5.12 5.61 -7.29
N SER A 64 -4.69 5.46 -6.03
CA SER A 64 -4.89 6.49 -5.00
C SER A 64 -3.62 7.28 -4.66
N ILE A 65 -3.75 8.52 -4.18
CA ILE A 65 -2.62 9.37 -3.81
C ILE A 65 -2.03 8.92 -2.47
N ALA A 66 -2.83 8.82 -1.41
CA ALA A 66 -2.41 8.34 -0.10
C ALA A 66 -3.28 7.18 0.38
N THR A 67 -2.67 6.10 0.86
CA THR A 67 -3.36 4.92 1.39
C THR A 67 -2.73 4.45 2.69
N ALA A 68 -3.53 4.13 3.70
CA ALA A 68 -3.08 3.60 4.99
C ALA A 68 -3.85 2.32 5.37
N GLY A 69 -3.20 1.38 6.06
CA GLY A 69 -3.89 0.27 6.74
C GLY A 69 -4.74 -0.62 5.82
N SER A 70 -4.25 -0.98 4.64
CA SER A 70 -5.06 -1.63 3.59
C SER A 70 -4.57 -3.03 3.22
N ALA A 71 -5.46 -3.96 2.85
CA ALA A 71 -5.07 -5.34 2.54
C ALA A 71 -4.38 -5.46 1.17
N ALA A 72 -4.96 -4.89 0.11
CA ALA A 72 -4.36 -4.86 -1.22
C ALA A 72 -4.41 -3.46 -1.84
N VAL A 73 -3.28 -2.97 -2.35
CA VAL A 73 -3.14 -1.64 -2.97
C VAL A 73 -2.43 -1.76 -4.32
N ALA A 74 -2.94 -1.14 -5.37
CA ALA A 74 -2.34 -1.16 -6.70
C ALA A 74 -2.25 0.24 -7.34
N ARG A 75 -1.08 0.56 -7.92
CA ARG A 75 -0.83 1.81 -8.68
C ARG A 75 -1.09 3.09 -7.87
N SER A 76 -0.74 3.11 -6.58
CA SER A 76 -0.90 4.28 -5.70
C SER A 76 0.39 5.10 -5.56
N ILE A 77 0.29 6.37 -5.16
CA ILE A 77 1.47 7.24 -5.00
C ILE A 77 2.16 6.99 -3.66
N ALA A 78 1.44 7.06 -2.54
CA ALA A 78 1.96 6.82 -1.20
C ALA A 78 1.11 5.76 -0.49
N THR A 79 1.75 4.77 0.14
CA THR A 79 1.07 3.69 0.86
C THR A 79 1.77 3.40 2.19
N ALA A 80 1.02 3.26 3.27
CA ALA A 80 1.52 2.95 4.61
C ALA A 80 0.77 1.74 5.21
N GLY A 81 1.47 0.87 5.94
CA GLY A 81 0.84 -0.15 6.77
C GLY A 81 -0.07 -1.12 6.02
N SER A 82 0.31 -1.61 4.83
CA SER A 82 -0.56 -2.43 3.97
C SER A 82 -0.06 -3.86 3.80
N ALA A 83 -0.95 -4.83 3.60
CA ALA A 83 -0.55 -6.24 3.51
C ALA A 83 0.08 -6.59 2.16
N ALA A 84 -0.50 -6.13 1.04
CA ALA A 84 0.02 -6.31 -0.31
C ALA A 84 -0.02 -5.00 -1.11
N VAL A 85 1.08 -4.65 -1.78
CA VAL A 85 1.20 -3.44 -2.60
C VAL A 85 1.84 -3.74 -3.95
N ALA A 86 1.24 -3.28 -5.06
CA ALA A 86 1.72 -3.54 -6.41
C ALA A 86 1.81 -2.26 -7.26
N GLY A 87 2.99 -1.95 -7.81
CA GLY A 87 3.16 -0.84 -8.75
C GLY A 87 3.00 0.56 -8.16
N SER A 88 3.26 0.76 -6.87
CA SER A 88 3.13 2.06 -6.19
C SER A 88 4.44 2.88 -6.19
N ILE A 89 4.37 4.19 -5.98
CA ILE A 89 5.58 5.03 -5.96
C ILE A 89 6.33 4.86 -4.63
N ALA A 90 5.72 5.24 -3.51
CA ALA A 90 6.31 5.13 -2.17
C ALA A 90 5.47 4.21 -1.27
N THR A 91 6.14 3.34 -0.51
CA THR A 91 5.50 2.38 0.40
C THR A 91 6.26 2.29 1.71
N ALA A 92 5.56 2.31 2.84
CA ALA A 92 6.14 2.18 4.18
C ALA A 92 5.40 1.10 5.01
N GLY A 93 6.12 0.37 5.86
CA GLY A 93 5.52 -0.51 6.87
C GLY A 93 4.62 -1.61 6.33
N SER A 94 4.90 -2.13 5.13
CA SER A 94 3.99 -3.04 4.40
C SER A 94 4.54 -4.46 4.28
N ALA A 95 3.68 -5.48 4.26
CA ALA A 95 4.12 -6.87 4.36
C ALA A 95 4.69 -7.41 3.05
N ALA A 96 3.97 -7.29 1.92
CA ALA A 96 4.43 -7.76 0.61
C ALA A 96 4.34 -6.65 -0.45
N ILE A 97 5.42 -6.44 -1.20
CA ILE A 97 5.51 -5.40 -2.24
C ILE A 97 6.01 -5.99 -3.56
N ALA A 98 5.37 -5.61 -4.66
CA ALA A 98 5.79 -5.93 -6.03
C ALA A 98 5.91 -4.66 -6.88
N GLY A 99 7.14 -4.27 -7.22
CA GLY A 99 7.44 -3.20 -8.17
C GLY A 99 7.14 -1.79 -7.67
N CYS A 100 7.70 -1.37 -6.53
CA CYS A 100 7.61 0.02 -6.07
C CYS A 100 8.86 0.85 -6.35
N ILE A 101 8.74 2.18 -6.40
CA ILE A 101 9.92 3.05 -6.56
C ILE A 101 10.71 3.12 -5.24
N LEU A 102 10.03 3.32 -4.11
CA LEU A 102 10.61 3.39 -2.77
C LEU A 102 9.83 2.51 -1.79
N ALA A 103 10.52 1.61 -1.08
CA ALA A 103 9.98 0.81 0.01
C ALA A 103 10.74 1.09 1.32
N VAL A 104 10.04 1.18 2.45
CA VAL A 104 10.62 1.46 3.78
C VAL A 104 10.02 0.53 4.82
N LEU A 105 10.86 -0.14 5.62
CA LEU A 105 10.46 -0.99 6.75
C LEU A 105 9.40 -2.05 6.36
N CYS A 106 9.67 -2.80 5.29
CA CYS A 106 8.76 -3.78 4.71
C CYS A 106 9.25 -5.23 4.90
N ILE A 107 8.35 -6.22 4.87
CA ILE A 107 8.71 -7.62 5.18
C ILE A 107 9.19 -8.40 3.94
N VAL A 108 8.57 -8.21 2.78
CA VAL A 108 8.94 -8.89 1.52
C VAL A 108 8.85 -7.90 0.36
N CYS A 109 9.92 -7.75 -0.41
CA CYS A 109 9.95 -6.87 -1.59
C CYS A 109 10.33 -7.65 -2.85
N LYS A 110 9.67 -7.37 -3.97
CA LYS A 110 9.98 -7.90 -5.30
C LYS A 110 10.16 -6.75 -6.30
N GLY A 111 11.36 -6.56 -6.83
CA GLY A 111 11.61 -5.65 -7.96
C GLY A 111 11.45 -4.15 -7.68
N CYS A 112 11.71 -3.69 -6.45
CA CYS A 112 11.64 -2.26 -6.11
C CYS A 112 12.89 -1.47 -6.60
N LEU A 113 12.79 -0.15 -6.80
CA LEU A 113 13.93 0.69 -7.20
C LEU A 113 14.83 1.13 -6.03
N ALA A 114 14.26 1.27 -4.84
CA ALA A 114 14.98 1.56 -3.59
C ALA A 114 14.28 0.91 -2.39
N CYS A 115 15.03 0.34 -1.45
CA CYS A 115 14.52 -0.23 -0.20
C CYS A 115 15.29 0.31 1.01
N LEU A 116 14.61 0.67 2.09
CA LEU A 116 15.22 1.08 3.37
C LEU A 116 14.74 0.16 4.50
N GLY A 117 15.65 -0.52 5.20
CA GLY A 117 15.32 -1.31 6.39
C GLY A 117 14.30 -2.44 6.18
N CYS A 118 14.28 -3.04 4.98
CA CYS A 118 13.34 -4.10 4.63
C CYS A 118 13.92 -5.50 4.90
N ILE A 119 13.04 -6.51 4.98
CA ILE A 119 13.36 -7.94 5.05
C ILE A 119 13.07 -8.55 3.65
N ASP A 120 13.60 -9.74 3.36
CA ASP A 120 13.32 -10.59 2.18
C ASP A 120 13.09 -9.82 0.86
N CYS A 121 14.11 -9.07 0.46
CA CYS A 121 14.14 -8.31 -0.79
C CYS A 121 14.65 -9.18 -1.94
N THR A 122 13.88 -9.28 -3.03
CA THR A 122 14.21 -10.06 -4.23
C THR A 122 14.25 -9.17 -5.47
N ARG A 123 15.35 -9.21 -6.23
CA ARG A 123 15.58 -8.43 -7.46
C ARG A 123 15.36 -6.91 -7.34
N CYS A 124 15.51 -6.36 -6.15
CA CYS A 124 15.43 -4.92 -5.91
C CYS A 124 16.71 -4.20 -6.34
N LYS A 125 16.61 -2.90 -6.55
CA LYS A 125 17.74 -1.98 -6.72
C LYS A 125 17.87 -1.14 -5.44
N ALA A 126 19.08 -0.65 -5.17
CA ALA A 126 19.42 0.29 -4.08
C ALA A 126 18.77 -0.05 -2.71
N CYS A 127 19.12 -1.20 -2.15
CA CYS A 127 18.70 -1.58 -0.79
C CYS A 127 19.66 -1.01 0.26
N ILE A 128 19.16 -0.39 1.33
CA ILE A 128 19.95 0.17 2.43
C ILE A 128 19.47 -0.42 3.76
N GLY A 129 20.38 -0.98 4.56
CA GLY A 129 20.08 -1.53 5.90
C GLY A 129 19.09 -2.72 5.90
N CYS A 130 18.97 -3.44 4.78
CA CYS A 130 17.99 -4.52 4.63
C CYS A 130 18.55 -5.88 5.10
N VAL A 131 17.66 -6.82 5.42
CA VAL A 131 17.96 -8.19 5.88
C VAL A 131 17.53 -9.18 4.80
N SER A 132 18.26 -10.29 4.60
CA SER A 132 17.90 -11.36 3.64
C SER A 132 17.64 -10.85 2.20
N CYS A 133 18.61 -10.15 1.60
CA CYS A 133 18.52 -9.75 0.18
C CYS A 133 19.00 -10.85 -0.78
N ASP A 134 18.22 -11.06 -1.84
CA ASP A 134 18.38 -12.03 -2.93
C ASP A 134 18.30 -11.34 -4.31
N ASP A 135 19.24 -11.65 -5.20
CA ASP A 135 19.42 -11.08 -6.55
C ASP A 135 19.36 -9.52 -6.62
N CYS A 136 19.65 -8.83 -5.52
CA CYS A 136 19.56 -7.38 -5.44
C CYS A 136 20.81 -6.67 -6.00
N ILE A 137 20.60 -5.47 -6.56
CA ILE A 137 21.63 -4.62 -7.15
C ILE A 137 21.89 -3.40 -6.27
N GLY A 138 23.13 -3.17 -5.85
CA GLY A 138 23.51 -1.97 -5.09
C GLY A 138 23.07 -1.98 -3.63
N CYS A 139 23.27 -3.09 -2.91
CA CYS A 139 22.98 -3.17 -1.47
C CYS A 139 24.03 -2.43 -0.63
N ILE A 140 23.58 -1.64 0.35
CA ILE A 140 24.37 -0.90 1.34
C ILE A 140 24.02 -1.39 2.75
N GLY A 141 25.00 -1.91 3.50
CA GLY A 141 24.79 -2.30 4.91
C GLY A 141 23.80 -3.44 5.12
N CYS A 142 23.82 -4.45 4.25
CA CYS A 142 22.87 -5.56 4.28
C CYS A 142 23.28 -6.64 5.29
N VAL A 143 22.32 -7.13 6.09
CA VAL A 143 22.53 -8.13 7.16
C VAL A 143 22.07 -9.53 6.73
N ASN A 144 23.03 -10.45 6.56
CA ASN A 144 22.87 -11.86 6.12
C ASN A 144 22.18 -12.03 4.75
N CYS A 145 22.91 -12.46 3.71
CA CYS A 145 22.53 -12.21 2.31
C CYS A 145 22.95 -13.32 1.33
N SER A 146 22.24 -13.51 0.22
CA SER A 146 22.57 -14.42 -0.89
C SER A 146 21.52 -14.32 -2.00
N GLY A 147 21.83 -14.17 -3.31
CA GLY A 147 23.07 -13.72 -3.96
C GLY A 147 23.04 -12.22 -4.36
N LEU A 148 24.14 -11.63 -4.86
CA LEU A 148 24.21 -10.17 -5.13
C LEU A 148 24.99 -9.76 -6.39
N ARG A 149 24.67 -8.61 -6.99
CA ARG A 149 25.58 -7.92 -7.94
C ARG A 149 25.83 -6.42 -7.62
N ASN A 150 27.10 -6.12 -7.39
CA ASN A 150 27.75 -4.84 -7.05
C ASN A 150 27.25 -4.15 -5.76
N ALA A 151 27.69 -4.69 -4.62
CA ALA A 151 27.29 -4.32 -3.26
C ALA A 151 28.41 -3.65 -2.43
N VAL A 152 28.06 -2.92 -1.37
CA VAL A 152 29.00 -2.22 -0.46
C VAL A 152 28.56 -2.39 1.01
N GLY A 153 29.47 -2.78 1.92
CA GLY A 153 29.16 -2.90 3.36
C GLY A 153 28.48 -4.22 3.76
N LEU A 154 28.96 -5.34 3.22
CA LEU A 154 28.43 -6.70 3.35
C LEU A 154 28.71 -7.35 4.73
N ARG A 155 27.69 -7.91 5.42
CA ARG A 155 27.85 -9.03 6.40
C ARG A 155 26.52 -9.77 6.63
N ASN A 156 26.35 -11.07 6.46
CA ASN A 156 27.30 -12.16 6.21
C ASN A 156 26.81 -13.01 5.02
N VAL A 157 27.11 -12.47 3.85
CA VAL A 157 27.07 -13.03 2.48
C VAL A 157 27.27 -14.54 2.27
N HIS A 158 26.45 -15.12 1.38
CA HIS A 158 26.66 -16.43 0.76
C HIS A 158 26.35 -16.43 -0.75
N ALA A 159 27.21 -15.71 -1.48
CA ALA A 159 27.87 -16.19 -2.71
C ALA A 159 27.04 -16.85 -3.84
N ALA A 160 27.53 -17.98 -4.36
CA ALA A 160 27.59 -18.33 -5.79
C ALA A 160 26.54 -19.34 -6.28
#